data_AF-H0AAN1-F1
#
_entry.id   AF-H0AAN1-F1
#
_cell.length_a   1.000
_cell.length_b   1.000
_cell.length_c   1.000
_cell.angle_alpha   90.00
_cell.angle_beta   90.00
_cell.angle_gamma   90.00
#
_symmetry.space_group_name_H-M   'P 1'
#
loop_
_entity.id
_entity.type
_entity.pdbx_description
1 polymer ?
#
loop_
_entity_poly.entity_id
_entity_poly.type
_entity_poly.pdbx_seq_one_letter_code
_entity_poly.pdbx_strand_id
1 'polypeptide(L)'
;MPPALTKFVLSIANAFLSFLTLMLAEIHRPRAGAWFGLAFLTRYTGALFVLLILFQKNVKKIVKSLFISGLVVLPWLIFNYIVLGHPFASMADSYALDVVERGLTTPFKPQDLFLMTGLGIPFALLYVKEMDFDLTDALMIFTSLIIVSRQLTTKVKVRRYLYDLSLPIAFLAVKGLNLLENPERIFYIILGVYLIGVVLIRYRLVP
;
A
#
# COMPACT_ATOMS: atom_id res chain seq x y z
N MET A 1 -18.99 10.50 -10.27
CA MET A 1 -17.73 10.25 -11.00
C MET A 1 -18.03 9.22 -12.08
N PRO A 2 -17.64 9.44 -13.34
CA PRO A 2 -18.00 8.52 -14.42
C PRO A 2 -17.32 7.15 -14.25
N PRO A 3 -18.00 6.03 -14.57
CA PRO A 3 -17.54 4.67 -14.27
C PRO A 3 -16.20 4.31 -14.92
N ALA A 4 -15.84 4.93 -16.05
CA ALA A 4 -14.54 4.77 -16.69
C ALA A 4 -13.38 5.32 -15.84
N LEU A 5 -13.59 6.47 -15.20
CA LEU A 5 -12.62 7.10 -14.30
C LEU A 5 -12.42 6.26 -13.04
N THR A 6 -13.49 5.64 -12.53
CA THR A 6 -13.41 4.74 -11.38
C THR A 6 -12.59 3.48 -11.69
N LYS A 7 -12.80 2.86 -12.87
CA LYS A 7 -12.03 1.69 -13.32
C LYS A 7 -10.54 2.03 -13.51
N PHE A 8 -10.25 3.18 -14.11
CA PHE A 8 -8.87 3.63 -14.33
C PHE A 8 -8.13 3.89 -13.01
N VAL A 9 -8.77 4.58 -12.05
CA VAL A 9 -8.18 4.84 -10.72
C VAL A 9 -7.96 3.54 -9.93
N LEU A 10 -8.86 2.56 -10.05
CA LEU A 10 -8.70 1.24 -9.44
C LEU A 10 -7.50 0.49 -10.04
N SER A 11 -7.32 0.58 -11.36
CA SER A 11 -6.19 -0.04 -12.05
C SER A 11 -4.84 0.49 -11.55
N ILE A 12 -4.72 1.81 -11.33
CA ILE A 12 -3.50 2.43 -10.80
C ILE A 12 -3.24 1.99 -9.35
N ALA A 13 -4.30 1.87 -8.53
CA ALA A 13 -4.18 1.35 -7.17
C ALA A 13 -3.65 -0.08 -7.13
N ASN A 14 -4.17 -0.92 -8.03
CA ASN A 14 -3.75 -2.32 -8.14
C ASN A 14 -2.32 -2.44 -8.68
N ALA A 15 -1.90 -1.56 -9.59
CA ALA A 15 -0.53 -1.55 -10.11
C ALA A 15 0.50 -1.17 -9.03
N PHE A 16 0.21 -0.11 -8.25
CA PHE A 16 1.06 0.29 -7.12
C PHE A 16 1.25 -0.87 -6.13
N LEU A 17 0.15 -1.48 -5.70
CA LEU A 17 0.17 -2.57 -4.73
C LEU A 17 0.93 -3.78 -5.29
N SER A 18 0.73 -4.12 -6.57
CA SER A 18 1.40 -5.24 -7.24
C SER A 18 2.92 -5.05 -7.27
N PHE A 19 3.40 -3.86 -7.64
CA PHE A 19 4.83 -3.55 -7.62
C PHE A 19 5.40 -3.51 -6.20
N LEU A 20 4.63 -3.03 -5.22
CA LEU A 20 5.02 -3.08 -3.81
C LEU A 20 5.16 -4.52 -3.31
N THR A 21 4.23 -5.42 -3.68
CA THR A 21 4.31 -6.85 -3.35
C THR A 21 5.53 -7.50 -3.98
N LEU A 22 5.81 -7.23 -5.27
CA LEU A 22 7.00 -7.76 -5.95
C LEU A 22 8.31 -7.24 -5.34
N MET A 23 8.35 -5.96 -4.93
CA MET A 23 9.47 -5.38 -4.21
C MET A 23 9.72 -6.11 -2.88
N LEU A 24 8.66 -6.35 -2.09
CA LEU A 24 8.76 -7.07 -0.82
C LEU A 24 9.16 -8.53 -1.01
N ALA A 25 8.63 -9.21 -2.02
CA ALA A 25 8.98 -10.59 -2.35
C ALA A 25 10.45 -10.76 -2.78
N GLU A 26 10.99 -9.77 -3.51
CA GLU A 26 12.37 -9.78 -3.96
C GLU A 26 13.31 -8.94 -3.07
N ILE A 27 12.91 -8.60 -1.84
CA ILE A 27 13.63 -7.62 -1.01
C ILE A 27 15.11 -7.95 -0.84
N HIS A 28 15.49 -9.24 -0.82
CA HIS A 28 16.88 -9.69 -0.67
C HIS A 28 17.76 -9.55 -1.92
N ARG A 29 17.16 -9.20 -3.07
CA ARG A 29 17.81 -9.09 -4.38
C ARG A 29 17.83 -7.64 -4.84
N PRO A 30 18.87 -7.22 -5.60
CA PRO A 30 18.90 -5.87 -6.19
C PRO A 30 17.72 -5.55 -7.11
N ARG A 31 17.07 -6.57 -7.66
CA ARG A 31 15.87 -6.42 -8.51
C ARG A 31 14.69 -5.76 -7.79
N ALA A 32 14.63 -5.80 -6.46
CA ALA A 32 13.68 -5.03 -5.67
C ALA A 32 13.69 -3.53 -6.03
N GLY A 33 14.86 -3.00 -6.43
CA GLY A 33 14.99 -1.63 -6.91
C GLY A 33 14.15 -1.31 -8.15
N ALA A 34 14.02 -2.26 -9.09
CA ALA A 34 13.21 -2.05 -10.29
C ALA A 34 11.72 -1.97 -9.95
N TRP A 35 11.26 -2.89 -9.10
CA TRP A 35 9.88 -2.90 -8.60
C TRP A 35 9.55 -1.66 -7.77
N PHE A 36 10.49 -1.20 -6.93
CA PHE A 36 10.36 0.06 -6.22
C PHE A 36 10.23 1.25 -7.18
N GLY A 37 11.09 1.34 -8.20
CA GLY A 37 11.02 2.41 -9.21
C GLY A 37 9.67 2.45 -9.93
N LEU A 38 9.14 1.28 -10.31
CA LEU A 38 7.80 1.18 -10.91
C LEU A 38 6.68 1.57 -9.94
N ALA A 39 6.74 1.10 -8.68
CA ALA A 39 5.79 1.50 -7.64
C ALA A 39 5.81 3.02 -7.45
N PHE A 40 7.00 3.63 -7.40
CA PHE A 40 7.16 5.07 -7.28
C PHE A 40 6.57 5.83 -8.48
N LEU A 41 6.77 5.36 -9.71
CA LEU A 41 6.19 5.99 -10.91
C LEU A 41 4.66 5.87 -10.95
N THR A 42 4.06 4.81 -10.39
CA THR A 42 2.59 4.73 -10.29
C THR A 42 2.02 5.72 -9.27
N ARG A 43 2.74 5.98 -8.17
CA ARG A 43 2.36 6.94 -7.13
C ARG A 43 3.60 7.51 -6.45
N TYR A 44 3.82 8.83 -6.57
CA TYR A 44 4.97 9.49 -5.94
C TYR A 44 4.96 9.40 -4.41
N THR A 45 3.78 9.25 -3.78
CA THR A 45 3.67 8.94 -2.36
C THR A 45 4.36 7.62 -1.97
N GLY A 46 4.64 6.77 -2.95
CA GLY A 46 5.41 5.54 -2.81
C GLY A 46 6.88 5.78 -2.45
N ALA A 47 7.38 7.01 -2.56
CA ALA A 47 8.76 7.36 -2.20
C ALA A 47 9.15 6.91 -0.79
N LEU A 48 8.21 6.94 0.16
CA LEU A 48 8.45 6.53 1.55
C LEU A 48 8.85 5.05 1.67
N PHE A 49 8.46 4.20 0.72
CA PHE A 49 8.83 2.79 0.72
C PHE A 49 10.29 2.55 0.33
N VAL A 50 11.05 3.58 -0.06
CA VAL A 50 12.51 3.48 -0.20
C VAL A 50 13.17 3.01 1.09
N LEU A 51 12.59 3.35 2.25
CA LEU A 51 13.06 2.92 3.56
C LEU A 51 13.06 1.40 3.72
N LEU A 52 12.18 0.68 3.01
CA LEU A 52 12.18 -0.78 3.01
C LEU A 52 13.44 -1.37 2.36
N ILE A 53 14.05 -0.66 1.39
CA ILE A 53 15.29 -1.12 0.74
C ILE A 53 16.42 -1.23 1.77
N LEU A 54 16.40 -0.41 2.82
CA LEU A 54 17.42 -0.45 3.89
C LEU A 54 17.43 -1.78 4.65
N PHE A 55 16.34 -2.55 4.63
CA PHE A 55 16.25 -3.89 5.23
C PHE A 55 17.04 -4.96 4.48
N GLN A 56 17.68 -4.64 3.34
CA GLN A 56 18.60 -5.55 2.64
C GLN A 56 19.86 -5.90 3.45
N LYS A 57 20.17 -5.15 4.53
CA LYS A 57 21.33 -5.29 5.44
C LYS A 57 22.72 -5.18 4.77
N ASN A 58 22.83 -5.33 3.46
CA ASN A 58 24.08 -5.26 2.71
C ASN A 58 24.14 -3.98 1.87
N VAL A 59 25.08 -3.10 2.19
CA VAL A 59 25.27 -1.80 1.53
C VAL A 59 25.41 -1.93 0.00
N LYS A 60 26.17 -2.91 -0.48
CA LYS A 60 26.35 -3.14 -1.92
C LYS A 60 25.03 -3.48 -2.62
N LYS A 61 24.14 -4.21 -1.95
CA LYS A 61 22.80 -4.52 -2.49
C LYS A 61 21.90 -3.28 -2.46
N ILE A 62 21.93 -2.51 -1.37
CA ILE A 62 21.16 -1.27 -1.22
C ILE A 62 21.52 -0.29 -2.34
N VAL A 63 22.80 -0.01 -2.53
CA VAL A 63 23.28 0.90 -3.59
C VAL A 63 22.88 0.41 -4.97
N LYS A 64 23.00 -0.89 -5.26
CA LYS A 64 22.54 -1.47 -6.53
C LYS A 64 21.03 -1.33 -6.72
N SER A 65 20.23 -1.56 -5.69
CA SER A 65 18.78 -1.40 -5.75
C SER A 65 18.39 0.06 -6.03
N LEU A 66 19.02 1.01 -5.34
CA LEU A 66 18.79 2.43 -5.57
C LEU A 66 19.21 2.86 -6.99
N PHE A 67 20.34 2.36 -7.47
CA PHE A 67 20.78 2.61 -8.84
C PHE A 67 19.79 2.07 -9.88
N ILE A 68 19.34 0.82 -9.73
CA ILE A 68 18.34 0.21 -10.61
C ILE A 68 17.03 1.01 -10.56
N SER A 69 16.56 1.40 -9.38
CA SER A 69 15.38 2.27 -9.26
C SER A 69 15.57 3.60 -9.98
N GLY A 70 16.75 4.21 -9.86
CA GLY A 70 17.10 5.43 -10.57
C GLY A 70 16.98 5.27 -12.07
N LEU A 71 17.52 4.17 -12.62
CA LEU A 71 17.40 3.86 -14.05
C LEU A 71 15.96 3.66 -14.51
N VAL A 72 15.10 3.06 -13.69
CA VAL A 72 13.66 2.90 -14.02
C VAL A 72 12.94 4.25 -14.05
N VAL A 73 13.27 5.16 -13.13
CA VAL A 73 12.65 6.48 -13.02
C VAL A 73 13.22 7.48 -14.03
N LEU A 74 14.45 7.27 -14.50
CA LEU A 74 15.19 8.20 -15.34
C LEU A 74 14.47 8.59 -16.65
N PRO A 75 13.87 7.66 -17.44
CA PRO A 75 13.14 8.03 -18.65
C PRO A 75 12.02 9.06 -18.38
N TRP A 76 11.33 8.91 -17.25
CA TRP A 76 10.29 9.84 -16.84
C TRP A 76 10.86 11.21 -16.47
N LEU A 77 11.98 11.26 -15.74
CA LEU A 77 12.64 12.54 -15.40
C LEU A 77 13.13 13.29 -16.63
N ILE A 78 13.70 12.57 -17.62
CA ILE A 78 14.12 13.14 -18.89
C ILE A 78 12.92 13.72 -19.64
N PHE A 79 11.83 12.96 -19.74
CA PHE A 79 10.60 13.43 -20.36
C PHE A 79 10.07 14.72 -19.70
N ASN A 80 10.00 14.76 -18.36
CA ASN A 80 9.58 15.96 -17.63
C ASN A 80 10.50 17.16 -17.90
N TYR A 81 11.81 16.95 -17.96
CA TYR A 81 12.75 18.03 -18.27
C TYR A 81 12.53 18.60 -19.68
N ILE A 82 12.33 17.72 -20.67
CA ILE A 82 12.12 18.14 -22.07
C ILE A 82 10.80 18.91 -22.22
N VAL A 83 9.73 18.44 -21.57
CA VAL A 83 8.37 19.00 -21.78
C VAL A 83 8.05 20.16 -20.84
N LEU A 84 8.48 20.08 -19.57
CA LEU A 84 8.10 21.00 -18.50
C LEU A 84 9.27 21.86 -18.00
N GLY A 85 10.48 21.69 -18.56
CA GLY A 85 11.68 22.44 -18.18
C GLY A 85 12.33 22.02 -16.86
N HIS A 86 11.69 21.14 -16.08
CA HIS A 86 12.20 20.64 -14.81
C HIS A 86 11.95 19.12 -14.65
N PRO A 87 12.95 18.32 -14.22
CA PRO A 87 12.82 16.86 -14.12
C PRO A 87 11.81 16.40 -13.06
N PHE A 88 11.55 17.25 -12.05
CA PHE A 88 10.64 16.94 -10.94
C PHE A 88 9.29 17.67 -11.03
N ALA A 89 8.99 18.32 -12.17
CA ALA A 89 7.78 19.13 -12.34
C ALA A 89 6.50 18.35 -11.96
N SER A 90 6.28 17.16 -12.53
CA SER A 90 5.10 16.34 -12.22
C SER A 90 5.00 15.90 -10.75
N MET A 91 6.13 15.77 -10.05
CA MET A 91 6.14 15.45 -8.62
C MET A 91 5.76 16.66 -7.78
N ALA A 92 6.30 17.83 -8.14
CA ALA A 92 5.98 19.10 -7.51
C ALA A 92 4.50 19.43 -7.67
N ASP A 93 3.94 19.25 -8.87
CA ASP A 93 2.52 19.47 -9.14
C ASP A 93 1.64 18.51 -8.33
N SER A 94 2.00 17.22 -8.28
CA SER A 94 1.28 16.25 -7.46
C SER A 94 1.32 16.61 -5.98
N TYR A 95 2.47 17.05 -5.47
CA TYR A 95 2.61 17.48 -4.08
C TYR A 95 1.81 18.76 -3.79
N ALA A 96 1.82 19.74 -4.70
CA ALA A 96 1.04 20.95 -4.60
C ALA A 96 -0.46 20.61 -4.49
N LEU A 97 -0.96 19.79 -5.41
CA LEU A 97 -2.37 19.39 -5.48
C LEU A 97 -2.82 18.47 -4.34
N ASP A 98 -1.96 17.57 -3.86
CA ASP A 98 -2.32 16.59 -2.83
C ASP A 98 -2.07 17.07 -1.40
N VAL A 99 -1.13 18.01 -1.19
CA VAL A 99 -0.65 18.39 0.16
C VAL A 99 -0.77 19.89 0.43
N VAL A 100 -0.31 20.74 -0.49
CA VAL A 100 -0.19 22.19 -0.24
C VAL A 100 -1.53 22.90 -0.42
N GLU A 101 -2.14 22.75 -1.60
CA GLU A 101 -3.29 23.51 -2.08
C GLU A 101 -4.64 22.94 -1.61
N ARG A 102 -4.63 21.82 -0.87
CA ARG A 102 -5.84 21.28 -0.26
C ARG A 102 -6.26 22.16 0.91
N GLY A 103 -7.18 23.09 0.66
CA GLY A 103 -7.84 23.93 1.66
C GLY A 103 -8.86 23.20 2.53
N LEU A 104 -9.10 21.91 2.28
CA LEU A 104 -9.98 21.05 3.07
C LEU A 104 -9.16 20.12 3.94
N THR A 105 -9.48 20.07 5.23
CA THR A 105 -9.01 19.02 6.14
C THR A 105 -10.16 18.07 6.42
N THR A 106 -9.92 16.77 6.32
CA THR A 106 -10.91 15.76 6.69
C THR A 106 -10.43 14.98 7.92
N PRO A 107 -11.32 14.66 8.87
CA PRO A 107 -10.92 13.87 10.02
C PRO A 107 -10.64 12.43 9.62
N PHE A 108 -9.70 11.79 10.32
CA PHE A 108 -9.46 10.36 10.18
C PHE A 108 -10.66 9.60 10.75
N LYS A 109 -11.24 8.68 9.97
CA LYS A 109 -12.37 7.86 10.39
C LYS A 109 -11.89 6.42 10.62
N PRO A 110 -11.85 5.91 11.86
CA PRO A 110 -11.38 4.55 12.16
C PRO A 110 -12.10 3.46 11.38
N GLN A 111 -13.38 3.66 11.07
CA GLN A 111 -14.19 2.77 10.22
C GLN A 111 -13.58 2.51 8.83
N ASP A 112 -12.81 3.48 8.28
CA ASP A 112 -12.18 3.33 6.97
C ASP A 112 -11.08 2.27 6.98
N LEU A 113 -10.48 1.97 8.14
CA LEU A 113 -9.54 0.84 8.29
C LEU A 113 -10.28 -0.47 8.07
N PHE A 114 -11.35 -0.72 8.84
CA PHE A 114 -12.16 -1.95 8.73
C PHE A 114 -12.75 -2.14 7.34
N LEU A 115 -13.16 -1.06 6.67
CA LEU A 115 -13.69 -1.15 5.31
C LEU A 115 -12.63 -1.52 4.26
N MET A 116 -11.35 -1.23 4.51
CA MET A 116 -10.26 -1.52 3.57
C MET A 116 -9.53 -2.82 3.89
N THR A 117 -9.47 -3.22 5.16
CA THR A 117 -8.77 -4.44 5.61
C THR A 117 -9.73 -5.58 6.00
N GLY A 118 -11.03 -5.33 6.00
CA GLY A 118 -12.04 -6.25 6.52
C GLY A 118 -11.81 -6.58 7.99
N LEU A 119 -12.09 -7.83 8.36
CA LEU A 119 -11.81 -8.39 9.69
C LEU A 119 -10.35 -8.79 9.89
N GLY A 120 -9.44 -8.42 8.99
CA GLY A 120 -8.02 -8.78 9.09
C GLY A 120 -7.32 -8.17 10.32
N ILE A 121 -7.73 -6.98 10.77
CA ILE A 121 -7.06 -6.28 11.89
C ILE A 121 -7.09 -7.10 13.19
N PRO A 122 -8.24 -7.60 13.68
CA PRO A 122 -8.28 -8.47 14.85
C PRO A 122 -7.30 -9.66 14.80
N PHE A 123 -7.25 -10.38 13.67
CA PHE A 123 -6.35 -11.53 13.52
C PHE A 123 -4.89 -11.09 13.44
N ALA A 124 -4.60 -9.98 12.76
CA ALA A 124 -3.26 -9.41 12.70
C ALA A 124 -2.76 -9.02 14.10
N LEU A 125 -3.62 -8.41 14.94
CA LEU A 125 -3.28 -8.06 16.32
C LEU A 125 -3.06 -9.30 17.20
N LEU A 126 -3.85 -10.35 16.99
CA LEU A 126 -3.67 -11.63 17.69
C LEU A 126 -2.29 -12.22 17.40
N TYR A 127 -1.83 -12.16 16.14
CA TYR A 127 -0.49 -12.60 15.79
C TYR A 127 0.61 -11.74 16.43
N VAL A 128 0.50 -10.41 16.31
CA VAL A 128 1.51 -9.47 16.82
C VAL A 128 1.77 -9.64 18.32
N LYS A 129 0.75 -10.10 19.08
CA LYS A 129 0.87 -10.38 20.51
C LYS A 129 1.71 -11.62 20.83
N GLU A 130 1.69 -12.63 19.97
CA GLU A 130 2.27 -13.95 20.23
C GLU A 130 3.51 -14.25 19.35
N MET A 131 3.96 -13.29 18.54
CA MET A 131 4.98 -13.54 17.52
C MET A 131 6.42 -13.50 18.05
N ASP A 132 7.25 -14.38 17.50
CA ASP A 132 8.70 -14.19 17.42
C ASP A 132 9.03 -13.38 16.16
N PHE A 133 9.52 -12.15 16.33
CA PHE A 133 9.76 -11.20 15.24
C PHE A 133 10.73 -11.76 14.18
N ASP A 134 10.21 -12.18 13.02
CA ASP A 134 11.01 -12.45 11.84
C ASP A 134 11.19 -11.17 10.97
N LEU A 135 12.11 -11.22 9.99
CA LEU A 135 12.36 -10.08 9.11
C LEU A 135 11.13 -9.72 8.26
N THR A 136 10.36 -10.72 7.83
CA THR A 136 9.16 -10.54 7.02
C THR A 136 8.07 -9.84 7.83
N ASP A 137 7.89 -10.22 9.10
CA ASP A 137 6.98 -9.58 10.04
C ASP A 137 7.36 -8.13 10.27
N ALA A 138 8.65 -7.88 10.50
CA ALA A 138 9.17 -6.52 10.62
C ALA A 138 8.88 -5.69 9.36
N LEU A 139 9.06 -6.26 8.16
CA LEU A 139 8.73 -5.59 6.90
C LEU A 139 7.23 -5.28 6.77
N MET A 140 6.34 -6.21 7.14
CA MET A 140 4.88 -6.01 7.05
C MET A 140 4.37 -5.00 8.07
N ILE A 141 4.90 -5.02 9.29
CA ILE A 141 4.60 -4.04 10.32
C ILE A 141 5.10 -2.67 9.88
N PHE A 142 6.35 -2.57 9.42
CA PHE A 142 6.92 -1.30 8.96
C PHE A 142 6.18 -0.74 7.73
N THR A 143 5.78 -1.60 6.80
CA THR A 143 4.92 -1.23 5.66
C THR A 143 3.58 -0.67 6.14
N SER A 144 2.95 -1.31 7.12
CA SER A 144 1.71 -0.82 7.74
C SER A 144 1.89 0.54 8.39
N LEU A 145 2.99 0.74 9.12
CA LEU A 145 3.32 2.02 9.77
C LEU A 145 3.53 3.13 8.74
N ILE A 146 4.21 2.86 7.61
CA ILE A 146 4.35 3.84 6.52
C ILE A 146 2.98 4.25 5.97
N ILE A 147 2.08 3.29 5.73
CA ILE A 147 0.76 3.57 5.16
C ILE A 147 -0.11 4.36 6.14
N VAL A 148 -0.15 3.95 7.40
CA VAL A 148 -0.93 4.63 8.45
C VAL A 148 -0.36 6.01 8.73
N SER A 149 0.96 6.16 8.86
CA SER A 149 1.60 7.47 9.07
C SER A 149 1.32 8.44 7.92
N ARG A 150 1.40 7.97 6.66
CA ARG A 150 0.97 8.76 5.48
C ARG A 150 -0.48 9.19 5.60
N GLN A 151 -1.37 8.29 5.99
CA GLN A 151 -2.78 8.63 6.18
C GLN A 151 -2.96 9.62 7.32
N LEU A 152 -2.19 9.57 8.40
CA LEU A 152 -2.32 10.48 9.54
C LEU A 152 -1.74 11.87 9.28
N THR A 153 -0.70 12.00 8.45
CA THR A 153 -0.04 13.28 8.15
C THR A 153 -0.68 14.06 7.00
N THR A 154 -1.37 13.39 6.07
CA THR A 154 -2.02 14.05 4.92
C THR A 154 -3.28 14.84 5.32
N LYS A 155 -3.46 16.07 4.82
CA LYS A 155 -4.62 16.91 5.19
C LYS A 155 -5.97 16.29 4.82
N VAL A 156 -6.05 15.64 3.66
CA VAL A 156 -7.26 14.98 3.17
C VAL A 156 -7.11 13.47 3.25
N LYS A 157 -7.92 12.88 4.13
CA LYS A 157 -8.04 11.44 4.36
C LYS A 157 -8.94 10.86 3.28
N VAL A 158 -8.34 10.16 2.33
CA VAL A 158 -9.09 9.41 1.32
C VAL A 158 -9.00 7.93 1.66
N ARG A 159 -10.16 7.26 1.79
CA ARG A 159 -10.25 5.83 2.11
C ARG A 159 -9.41 4.96 1.17
N ARG A 160 -9.36 5.29 -0.12
CA ARG A 160 -8.62 4.52 -1.15
C ARG A 160 -7.12 4.37 -0.86
N TYR A 161 -6.52 5.28 -0.11
CA TYR A 161 -5.09 5.21 0.22
C TYR A 161 -4.80 4.23 1.35
N LEU A 162 -5.84 3.82 2.10
CA LEU A 162 -5.75 2.71 3.06
C LEU A 162 -5.89 1.34 2.37
N TYR A 163 -6.24 1.27 1.08
CA TYR A 163 -6.26 0.00 0.35
C TYR A 163 -4.88 -0.67 0.33
N ASP A 164 -3.81 0.11 0.30
CA ASP A 164 -2.43 -0.40 0.34
C ASP A 164 -2.17 -1.19 1.65
N LEU A 165 -2.94 -0.93 2.72
CA LEU A 165 -2.87 -1.63 4.01
C LEU A 165 -3.40 -3.08 3.94
N SER A 166 -4.17 -3.41 2.90
CA SER A 166 -4.71 -4.75 2.71
C SER A 166 -3.62 -5.82 2.63
N LEU A 167 -2.48 -5.53 2.00
CA LEU A 167 -1.37 -6.48 1.86
C LEU A 167 -0.75 -6.86 3.22
N PRO A 168 -0.17 -5.92 3.99
CA PRO A 168 0.49 -6.29 5.24
C PRO A 168 -0.50 -6.80 6.29
N ILE A 169 -1.74 -6.29 6.32
CA ILE A 169 -2.75 -6.79 7.26
C ILE A 169 -3.24 -8.19 6.87
N ALA A 170 -3.45 -8.48 5.58
CA ALA A 170 -3.81 -9.84 5.17
C ALA A 170 -2.72 -10.85 5.52
N PHE A 171 -1.45 -10.49 5.33
CA PHE A 171 -0.31 -11.34 5.71
C PHE A 171 -0.31 -11.67 7.21
N LEU A 172 -0.37 -10.65 8.06
CA LEU A 172 -0.38 -10.82 9.52
C LEU A 172 -1.66 -11.51 10.01
N ALA A 173 -2.79 -11.23 9.37
CA ALA A 173 -4.07 -11.85 9.69
C ALA A 173 -4.07 -13.35 9.42
N VAL A 174 -3.46 -13.82 8.33
CA VAL A 174 -3.33 -15.26 8.05
C VAL A 174 -2.47 -15.93 9.10
N LYS A 175 -1.32 -15.33 9.46
CA LYS A 175 -0.48 -15.85 10.54
C LYS A 175 -1.24 -15.91 11.87
N GLY A 176 -2.05 -14.91 12.19
CA GLY A 176 -2.86 -14.89 13.41
C GLY A 176 -4.02 -15.87 13.39
N LEU A 177 -4.69 -16.04 12.24
CA LEU A 177 -5.73 -17.02 12.09
C LEU A 177 -5.20 -18.44 12.35
N ASN A 178 -3.99 -18.74 11.90
CA ASN A 178 -3.31 -20.02 12.11
C ASN A 178 -2.93 -20.31 13.58
N LEU A 179 -3.03 -19.33 14.49
CA LEU A 179 -2.85 -19.55 15.92
C LEU A 179 -4.12 -20.11 16.60
N LEU A 180 -5.27 -20.10 15.90
CA LEU A 180 -6.54 -20.61 16.42
C LEU A 180 -6.65 -22.12 16.17
N GLU A 181 -7.38 -22.83 17.02
CA GLU A 181 -7.54 -24.30 16.93
C GLU A 181 -8.18 -24.76 15.61
N ASN A 182 -9.03 -23.94 14.99
CA ASN A 182 -9.80 -24.29 13.79
C ASN A 182 -9.79 -23.14 12.75
N PRO A 183 -8.65 -22.85 12.11
CA PRO A 183 -8.48 -21.68 11.25
C PRO A 183 -9.40 -21.72 10.02
N GLU A 184 -9.55 -22.88 9.39
CA GLU A 184 -10.38 -23.05 8.18
C GLU A 184 -11.85 -22.77 8.46
N ARG A 185 -12.38 -23.32 9.55
CA ARG A 185 -13.77 -23.10 9.95
C ARG A 185 -14.05 -21.62 10.16
N ILE A 186 -13.15 -20.93 10.86
CA ILE A 186 -13.27 -19.50 11.15
C ILE A 186 -13.18 -18.68 9.86
N PHE A 187 -12.27 -19.03 8.94
CA PHE A 187 -12.18 -18.42 7.62
C PHE A 187 -13.49 -18.53 6.84
N TYR A 188 -14.07 -19.73 6.75
CA TYR A 188 -15.34 -19.93 6.03
C TYR A 188 -16.51 -19.18 6.67
N ILE A 189 -16.55 -19.09 8.01
CA ILE A 189 -17.55 -18.27 8.71
C ILE A 189 -17.41 -16.80 8.33
N ILE A 190 -16.19 -16.26 8.36
CA ILE A 190 -15.91 -14.86 7.99
C ILE A 190 -16.29 -14.61 6.54
N LEU A 191 -15.89 -15.51 5.63
CA LEU A 191 -16.21 -15.41 4.21
C LEU A 191 -17.73 -15.44 3.99
N GLY A 192 -18.44 -16.33 4.67
CA GLY A 192 -19.90 -16.42 4.63
C GLY A 192 -20.58 -15.13 5.09
N VAL A 193 -20.19 -14.59 6.25
CA VAL A 193 -20.70 -13.31 6.77
C VAL A 193 -20.42 -12.17 5.78
N TYR A 194 -19.22 -12.12 5.21
CA TYR A 194 -18.84 -11.09 4.26
C TYR A 194 -19.66 -11.17 2.96
N LEU A 195 -19.82 -12.36 2.39
CA LEU A 195 -20.61 -12.58 1.18
C LEU A 195 -22.08 -12.23 1.40
N ILE A 196 -22.66 -12.65 2.52
CA ILE A 196 -24.06 -12.31 2.88
C ILE A 196 -24.20 -10.80 3.04
N GLY A 197 -23.27 -10.14 3.73
CA GLY A 197 -23.26 -8.69 3.88
C GLY A 197 -23.20 -7.95 2.54
N VAL A 198 -22.33 -8.38 1.62
CA VAL A 198 -22.23 -7.81 0.27
C VAL A 198 -23.51 -8.01 -0.52
N VAL A 199 -24.10 -9.20 -0.46
CA VAL A 199 -25.35 -9.53 -1.15
C VAL A 199 -26.49 -8.65 -0.62
N LEU A 200 -26.65 -8.55 0.70
CA LEU A 200 -27.69 -7.73 1.33
C LEU A 200 -27.53 -6.23 1.02
N ILE A 201 -26.31 -5.70 1.03
CA ILE A 201 -26.04 -4.31 0.67
C ILE A 201 -26.36 -4.07 -0.82
N ARG A 202 -26.02 -5.02 -1.68
CA ARG A 202 -26.29 -4.93 -3.12
C ARG A 202 -27.79 -4.94 -3.40
N TYR A 203 -28.58 -5.76 -2.72
CA TYR A 203 -30.04 -5.79 -2.86
C TYR A 203 -30.74 -4.56 -2.25
N ARG A 204 -30.13 -3.87 -1.28
CA ARG A 204 -30.69 -2.64 -0.69
C ARG A 204 -30.44 -1.37 -1.52
N LEU A 205 -29.54 -1.44 -2.51
CA LEU A 205 -29.12 -0.31 -3.37
C LEU A 205 -29.65 -0.42 -4.82
N VAL A 206 -30.48 -1.43 -5.12
CA VAL A 206 -31.22 -1.56 -6.37
C VAL A 206 -32.69 -1.22 -6.07
N PRO A 207 -33.16 0.01 -6.32
CA PRO A 207 -34.58 0.25 -6.57
C PRO A 207 -35.01 -0.38 -7.90
#